data_AF-A0A1Q7ZIC1-F1
#
_entry.id   AF-A0A1Q7ZIC1-F1
#
_cell.length_a   1.000
_cell.length_b   1.000
_cell.length_c   1.000
_cell.angle_alpha   90.00
_cell.angle_beta   90.00
_cell.angle_gamma   90.00
#
_symmetry.space_group_name_H-M   'P 1'
#
loop_
_entity.id
_entity.type
_entity.pdbx_description
1 polymer ?
#
loop_
_entity_poly.entity_id
_entity_poly.type
_entity_poly.pdbx_seq_one_letter_code
_entity_poly.pdbx_strand_id
1 'polypeptide(L)'
;MISTASIGNKFEFISVAGERCKQLQRGARARIETTARKPVTIAMQEVLSGVIPYSYGPFPEEYPVEEVAEVTTETYPADESGMENREPAS
;
A
#
# COMPACT_ATOMS: atom_id res chain seq x y z
N MET A 1 14.57 4.05 18.66
CA MET A 1 13.28 3.55 18.14
C MET A 1 12.56 4.74 17.51
N ILE A 2 11.99 4.60 16.31
CA ILE A 2 11.33 5.73 15.64
C ILE A 2 9.96 5.94 16.29
N SER A 3 9.71 7.12 16.86
CA SER A 3 8.43 7.45 17.48
C SER A 3 7.40 7.81 16.41
N THR A 4 6.28 7.10 16.38
CA THR A 4 5.18 7.33 15.42
C THR A 4 4.05 8.18 15.99
N ALA A 5 4.20 8.70 17.21
CA ALA A 5 3.14 9.42 17.92
C ALA A 5 2.76 10.77 17.28
N SER A 6 3.70 11.41 16.58
CA SER A 6 3.50 12.69 15.90
C SER A 6 3.09 12.57 14.43
N ILE A 7 2.92 11.34 13.91
CA ILE A 7 2.54 11.11 12.51
C ILE A 7 1.03 11.30 12.38
N GLY A 8 0.62 12.35 11.68
CA GLY A 8 -0.80 12.63 11.39
C GLY A 8 -1.44 11.51 10.56
N ASN A 9 -1.02 11.38 9.30
CA ASN A 9 -1.49 10.30 8.42
C ASN A 9 -0.44 9.20 8.28
N LYS A 10 -0.74 8.01 8.81
CA LYS A 10 0.18 6.86 8.79
C LYS A 10 0.34 6.27 7.39
N PHE A 11 -0.69 6.33 6.54
CA PHE A 11 -0.64 5.78 5.18
C PHE A 11 0.25 6.62 4.28
N GLU A 12 0.12 7.95 4.39
CA GLU A 12 0.98 8.91 3.72
C GLU A 12 2.44 8.75 4.14
N PHE A 13 2.69 8.64 5.44
CA PHE A 13 4.04 8.37 5.95
C PHE A 13 4.65 7.10 5.34
N ILE A 14 3.91 5.99 5.32
CA ILE A 14 4.38 4.72 4.74
C ILE A 14 4.63 4.87 3.23
N SER A 15 3.72 5.52 2.51
CA SER A 15 3.81 5.69 1.06
C SER A 15 5.04 6.52 0.68
N VAL A 16 5.21 7.69 1.30
CA VAL A 16 6.34 8.59 1.05
C VAL A 16 7.66 7.94 1.48
N ALA A 17 7.71 7.30 2.65
CA ALA A 17 8.92 6.59 3.11
C ALA A 17 9.26 5.40 2.20
N GLY A 18 8.26 4.70 1.68
CA GLY A 18 8.44 3.58 0.75
C GLY A 18 9.05 4.02 -0.58
N GLU A 19 8.52 5.08 -1.18
CA GLU A 19 9.10 5.66 -2.39
C GLU A 19 10.50 6.18 -2.16
N ARG A 20 10.72 6.87 -1.05
CA ARG A 20 12.05 7.37 -0.70
C ARG A 20 13.05 6.25 -0.47
N CYS A 21 12.64 5.16 0.16
CA CYS A 21 13.46 3.96 0.33
C CYS A 21 13.89 3.37 -1.03
N LYS A 22 12.98 3.30 -2.02
CA LYS A 22 13.33 2.88 -3.39
C LYS A 22 14.39 3.79 -4.02
N GLN A 23 14.31 5.11 -3.80
CA GLN A 23 15.34 6.04 -4.30
C GLN A 23 16.71 5.76 -3.66
N LEU A 24 16.75 5.56 -2.34
CA LEU A 24 17.99 5.23 -1.62
C LEU A 24 18.58 3.89 -2.08
N GLN A 25 17.74 2.88 -2.32
CA GLN A 25 18.18 1.59 -2.88
C GLN A 25 18.78 1.73 -4.29
N ARG A 26 18.32 2.71 -5.07
CA ARG A 26 18.87 3.06 -6.40
C ARG A 26 20.15 3.92 -6.32
N GLY A 27 20.68 4.17 -5.12
CA GLY A 27 21.91 4.93 -4.93
C GLY A 27 21.72 6.44 -4.72
N ALA A 28 20.48 6.91 -4.47
CA ALA A 28 20.28 8.29 -4.06
C ALA A 28 21.01 8.57 -2.72
N ARG A 29 21.56 9.77 -2.58
CA ARG A 29 22.20 10.19 -1.32
C ARG A 29 21.15 10.52 -0.27
N ALA A 30 21.46 10.20 0.98
CA ALA A 30 20.69 10.69 2.13
C ALA A 30 20.79 12.22 2.21
N ARG A 31 19.69 12.86 2.59
CA ARG A 31 19.53 14.30 2.79
C ARG A 31 19.76 14.73 4.23
N ILE A 32 19.80 13.77 5.15
CA ILE A 32 20.14 13.98 6.56
C ILE A 32 21.45 13.29 6.88
N GLU A 33 22.16 13.81 7.88
CA GLU A 33 23.23 13.08 8.54
C GLU A 33 22.63 11.98 9.42
N THR A 34 23.08 10.74 9.22
CA THR A 34 22.60 9.60 9.99
C THR A 34 23.64 8.50 10.07
N THR A 35 23.66 7.79 11.20
CA THR A 35 24.47 6.58 11.39
C THR A 35 23.79 5.33 10.84
N ALA A 36 22.52 5.45 10.44
CA ALA A 36 21.75 4.34 9.90
C ALA A 36 22.30 3.89 8.54
N ARG A 37 22.43 2.58 8.35
CA ARG A 37 22.86 1.97 7.09
C ARG A 37 21.71 1.38 6.27
N LYS A 38 20.60 1.06 6.93
CA LYS A 38 19.44 0.44 6.26
C LYS A 38 18.65 1.53 5.52
N PRO A 39 18.43 1.40 4.19
CA PRO A 39 17.73 2.40 3.40
C PRO A 39 16.35 2.76 3.96
N VAL A 40 15.60 1.76 4.44
CA VAL A 40 14.28 1.97 5.04
C VAL A 40 14.34 2.85 6.29
N THR A 41 15.38 2.69 7.12
CA THR A 41 15.54 3.49 8.34
C THR A 41 15.90 4.94 8.00
N ILE A 42 16.78 5.14 7.02
CA ILE A 42 17.15 6.47 6.53
C ILE A 42 15.92 7.17 5.95
N ALA A 43 15.15 6.50 5.09
CA ALA A 43 13.94 7.06 4.49
C ALA A 43 12.92 7.50 5.55
N MET A 44 12.65 6.66 6.56
CA MET A 44 11.75 7.03 7.65
C MET A 44 12.24 8.25 8.44
N GLN A 45 13.55 8.34 8.71
CA GLN A 45 14.14 9.50 9.39
C GLN A 45 14.03 10.76 8.54
N GLU A 46 14.29 10.69 7.24
CA GLU A 46 14.15 11.82 6.33
C GLU A 46 12.70 12.32 6.27
N VAL A 47 11.73 11.42 6.16
CA VAL A 47 10.30 11.79 6.15
C VAL A 47 9.88 12.46 7.46
N LEU A 48 10.31 11.92 8.61
CA LEU A 48 10.03 12.55 9.91
C LEU A 48 10.72 13.89 10.11
N SER A 49 11.88 14.10 9.47
CA SER A 49 12.57 15.39 9.49
C SER A 49 11.96 16.44 8.56
N GLY A 50 10.99 16.06 7.71
CA GLY A 50 10.33 16.98 6.78
C GLY A 50 11.18 17.42 5.60
N VAL A 51 12.33 16.78 5.34
CA VAL A 51 13.25 17.16 4.25
C VAL A 51 12.90 16.52 2.88
N ILE A 52 11.89 15.66 2.85
CA ILE A 52 11.39 15.01 1.64
C ILE A 52 10.18 15.78 1.12
N PRO A 53 10.31 16.53 0.03
CA PRO A 53 9.17 17.14 -0.64
C PRO A 53 8.39 16.05 -1.37
N TYR A 54 7.08 16.08 -1.22
CA TYR A 54 6.15 15.24 -1.97
C TYR A 54 4.86 16.04 -2.22
N SER A 55 4.12 15.64 -3.25
CA SER A 55 2.83 16.21 -3.62
C SER A 55 1.99 15.11 -4.26
N TYR A 56 0.68 15.17 -4.08
CA TYR A 56 -0.27 14.24 -4.70
C TYR A 56 -0.45 14.47 -6.21
N GLY A 57 0.21 15.49 -6.76
CA GLY A 57 -0.01 15.91 -8.13
C GLY A 57 -1.38 16.57 -8.30
N PRO A 58 -1.74 16.95 -9.53
CA PRO A 58 -3.09 17.44 -9.81
C PRO A 58 -4.10 16.33 -9.54
N PHE A 59 -5.26 16.72 -9.01
CA PHE A 59 -6.40 15.80 -9.00
C PHE A 59 -6.72 15.44 -10.46
N PRO A 60 -6.88 14.16 -10.80
CA PRO A 60 -7.19 13.78 -12.17
C PRO A 60 -8.49 14.46 -12.60
N GLU A 61 -8.39 15.33 -13.60
CA GLU A 61 -9.56 15.87 -14.29
C GLU A 61 -10.13 14.70 -15.09
N GLU A 62 -11.23 14.13 -14.60
CA GLU A 62 -11.97 13.00 -15.19
C GLU A 62 -11.25 11.65 -15.08
N TYR A 63 -11.75 10.80 -14.17
CA TYR A 63 -11.56 9.36 -14.36
C TYR A 63 -12.34 9.00 -15.63
N PRO A 64 -11.70 8.44 -16.67
CA PRO A 64 -12.47 7.86 -17.76
C PRO A 64 -13.42 6.86 -17.11
N VAL A 65 -14.72 7.09 -17.28
CA VAL A 65 -15.72 6.07 -16.96
C VAL A 65 -15.48 4.99 -17.99
N GLU A 66 -14.56 4.06 -17.70
CA GLU A 66 -14.57 2.81 -18.44
C GLU A 66 -15.97 2.24 -18.24
N GLU A 67 -16.64 1.87 -19.33
CA GLU A 67 -17.85 1.07 -19.24
C GLU A 67 -17.46 -0.20 -18.48
N VAL A 68 -17.71 -0.18 -17.17
CA VAL A 68 -17.63 -1.35 -16.32
C VAL A 68 -18.61 -2.31 -16.96
N ALA A 69 -18.08 -3.32 -17.67
CA ALA A 69 -18.86 -4.39 -18.25
C ALA A 69 -19.87 -4.80 -17.18
N GLU A 70 -21.15 -4.72 -17.56
CA GLU A 70 -22.28 -5.01 -16.70
C GLU A 70 -21.92 -6.19 -15.82
N VAL A 71 -21.83 -5.97 -14.50
CA VAL A 71 -21.68 -7.05 -13.54
C VAL A 71 -22.94 -7.89 -13.70
N THR A 72 -22.86 -8.92 -14.54
CA THR A 72 -23.90 -9.92 -14.63
C THR A 72 -23.96 -10.54 -13.25
N THR A 73 -25.08 -10.33 -12.56
CA THR A 73 -25.44 -11.09 -11.36
C THR A 73 -25.73 -12.55 -11.74
N GLU A 74 -24.85 -13.20 -12.50
CA GLU A 74 -24.79 -14.65 -12.47
C GLU A 74 -24.28 -14.99 -11.08
N THR A 75 -25.25 -15.14 -10.19
CA THR A 75 -25.17 -15.96 -8.99
C THR A 75 -24.33 -17.18 -9.35
N TYR A 76 -23.18 -17.33 -8.68
CA TYR A 76 -22.50 -18.60 -8.63
C TYR A 76 -23.59 -19.66 -8.41
N PRO A 77 -23.77 -20.63 -9.33
CA PRO A 77 -24.66 -21.74 -9.04
C PRO A 77 -24.15 -22.31 -7.72
N ALA A 78 -25.00 -22.27 -6.70
CA ALA A 78 -24.74 -23.01 -5.49
C ALA A 78 -24.57 -24.44 -5.98
N ASP A 79 -23.34 -24.94 -5.94
CA ASP A 79 -23.06 -26.31 -6.32
C ASP A 79 -23.76 -27.17 -5.25
N GLU A 80 -25.00 -27.58 -5.54
CA GLU A 80 -25.83 -28.40 -4.67
C GLU A 80 -25.27 -29.83 -4.55
N SER A 81 -24.12 -30.13 -5.18
CA SER A 81 -23.46 -31.43 -5.17
C SER A 81 -22.79 -31.80 -3.83
N GLY A 82 -23.08 -31.07 -2.75
CA GLY A 82 -22.61 -31.38 -1.40
C GLY A 82 -23.52 -32.27 -0.54
N MET A 83 -24.71 -32.65 -1.02
CA MET A 83 -25.64 -33.46 -0.22
C MET A 83 -26.23 -34.62 -1.01
N GLU A 84 -25.41 -35.62 -1.35
CA GLU A 84 -25.94 -36.92 -1.79
C GLU A 84 -25.17 -38.09 -1.15
N ASN A 85 -25.89 -38.77 -0.25
CA ASN A 85 -25.73 -40.15 0.23
C ASN A 85 -24.62 -40.51 1.23
N ARG A 86 -24.98 -40.50 2.52
CA ARG A 86 -24.52 -41.51 3.49
C ARG A 86 -25.72 -42.09 4.23
N GLU A 87 -26.35 -43.10 3.66
CA GLU A 87 -27.23 -43.99 4.42
C GLU A 87 -26.39 -44.91 5.32
N PRO A 88 -26.90 -45.29 6.50
CA PRO A 88 -26.14 -46.04 7.50
C PRO A 88 -26.00 -47.51 7.10
N ALA A 89 -24.78 -48.04 7.17
CA ALA A 89 -24.56 -49.48 7.06
C ALA A 89 -25.14 -50.17 8.32
N SER A 90 -25.95 -51.20 8.05
CA SER A 90 -26.64 -52.06 9.03
C SER A 90 -25.70 -52.82 9.96
#